data_AF-A0A972RU22-F1
#
_entry.id   AF-A0A972RU22-F1
#
_cell.length_a   1.000
_cell.length_b   1.000
_cell.length_c   1.000
_cell.angle_alpha   90.00
_cell.angle_beta   90.00
_cell.angle_gamma   90.00
#
_symmetry.space_group_name_H-M   'P 1'
#
loop_
_entity.id
_entity.type
_entity.pdbx_description
1 polymer ?
#
loop_
_entity_poly.entity_id
_entity_poly.type
_entity_poly.pdbx_seq_one_letter_code
_entity_poly.pdbx_strand_id
1 'polypeptide(L)'
;MYRFYSFKRVYKIFTLILTFFLLIKKKESLLFFRPLKPKQLRLYINELGASFIKLAQVLATRADFFDKEYLEELKTLHDELPPMSYKEFNIIFSRSINPNIFKSFDKEPIASASIGQVHIGYLKSGEKVAVKLKRYNIKKQVVSDIKILRFFNRLFRPLFSHYTKNSIEAVIEEFADMILQEVSFKKEVENLEKFSKKYANSGVLFPKAYKEYCNDEVIIMSF
;
A
#
# COMPACT_ATOMS: atom_id res chain seq x y z
N MET A 1 10.17 -7.71 -16.50
CA MET A 1 9.91 -6.26 -16.51
C MET A 1 8.48 -5.91 -16.95
N TYR A 2 7.91 -6.61 -17.93
CA TYR A 2 6.58 -6.31 -18.52
C TYR A 2 5.33 -6.58 -17.64
N ARG A 3 5.41 -7.39 -16.58
CA ARG A 3 4.22 -7.74 -15.76
C ARG A 3 3.61 -6.54 -15.01
N PHE A 4 4.40 -5.51 -14.68
CA PHE A 4 3.92 -4.31 -13.96
C PHE A 4 3.38 -3.22 -14.89
N TYR A 5 3.59 -3.33 -16.20
CA TYR A 5 3.12 -2.40 -17.23
C TYR A 5 2.10 -3.06 -18.16
N SER A 6 1.33 -4.04 -17.67
CA SER A 6 0.32 -4.67 -18.51
C SER A 6 -0.67 -3.61 -19.00
N PHE A 7 -1.08 -3.72 -20.27
CA PHE A 7 -2.00 -2.76 -20.89
C PHE A 7 -3.26 -2.57 -20.04
N LYS A 8 -3.83 -3.68 -19.52
CA LYS A 8 -4.97 -3.66 -18.60
C LYS A 8 -4.70 -2.83 -17.34
N ARG A 9 -3.52 -2.95 -16.72
CA ARG A 9 -3.17 -2.17 -15.53
C ARG A 9 -3.03 -0.69 -15.88
N VAL A 10 -2.25 -0.36 -16.91
CA VAL A 10 -2.04 1.03 -17.34
C VAL A 10 -3.38 1.70 -17.70
N TYR A 11 -4.26 1.00 -18.41
CA TYR A 11 -5.61 1.47 -18.73
C TYR A 11 -6.43 1.74 -17.47
N LYS A 12 -6.47 0.80 -16.51
CA LYS A 12 -7.19 1.01 -15.25
C LYS A 12 -6.65 2.21 -14.45
N ILE A 13 -5.33 2.38 -14.41
CA ILE A 13 -4.70 3.53 -13.76
C ILE A 13 -5.10 4.82 -14.47
N PHE A 14 -5.05 4.85 -15.80
CA PHE A 14 -5.54 5.99 -16.59
C PHE A 14 -6.98 6.33 -16.27
N THR A 15 -7.89 5.36 -16.32
CA THR A 15 -9.32 5.55 -16.02
C THR A 15 -9.55 6.02 -14.59
N LEU A 16 -8.77 5.53 -13.64
CA LEU A 16 -8.84 5.95 -12.24
C LEU A 16 -8.43 7.42 -12.08
N ILE A 17 -7.27 7.81 -12.64
CA ILE A 17 -6.77 9.19 -12.56
C ILE A 17 -7.74 10.13 -13.28
N LEU A 18 -8.25 9.73 -14.44
CA LEU A 18 -9.23 10.51 -15.18
C LEU A 18 -10.56 10.65 -14.40
N THR A 19 -10.97 9.62 -13.66
CA THR A 19 -12.14 9.71 -12.77
C THR A 19 -11.89 10.75 -11.68
N PHE A 20 -10.76 10.66 -10.96
CA PHE A 20 -10.42 11.67 -9.95
C PHE A 20 -10.35 13.08 -10.54
N PHE A 21 -9.79 13.23 -11.74
CA PHE A 21 -9.78 14.50 -12.45
C PHE A 21 -11.19 15.08 -12.65
N LEU A 22 -12.11 14.25 -13.18
CA LEU A 22 -13.48 14.67 -13.46
C LEU A 22 -14.25 15.03 -12.18
N LEU A 23 -14.06 14.26 -11.10
CA LEU A 23 -14.68 14.53 -9.80
C LEU A 23 -14.16 15.83 -9.17
N ILE A 24 -12.83 16.01 -9.11
CA ILE A 24 -12.21 17.24 -8.57
C ILE A 24 -12.66 18.48 -9.35
N LYS A 25 -12.86 18.35 -10.67
CA LYS A 25 -13.33 19.45 -11.53
C LYS A 25 -14.84 19.57 -11.62
N LYS A 26 -15.60 18.69 -10.96
CA LYS A 26 -17.07 18.61 -11.08
C LYS A 26 -17.53 18.61 -12.54
N LYS A 27 -16.82 17.87 -13.40
CA LYS A 27 -17.13 17.71 -14.83
C LYS A 27 -17.82 16.37 -15.08
N GLU A 28 -18.89 16.38 -15.86
CA GLU A 28 -19.62 15.17 -16.22
C GLU A 28 -18.84 14.25 -17.16
N SER A 29 -18.00 14.82 -18.03
CA SER A 29 -17.17 14.06 -18.97
C SER A 29 -15.95 14.85 -19.47
N LEU A 30 -15.00 14.11 -20.03
CA LEU A 30 -13.93 14.62 -20.88
C LEU A 30 -13.90 13.77 -22.16
N LEU A 31 -14.17 14.38 -23.31
CA LEU A 31 -14.41 13.66 -24.57
C LEU A 31 -15.49 12.58 -24.36
N PHE A 32 -15.17 11.31 -24.60
CA PHE A 32 -16.07 10.16 -24.44
C PHE A 32 -15.98 9.51 -23.06
N PHE A 33 -15.11 10.01 -22.16
CA PHE A 33 -14.89 9.42 -20.85
C PHE A 33 -15.74 10.09 -19.78
N ARG A 34 -16.41 9.27 -18.97
CA ARG A 34 -17.17 9.68 -17.79
C ARG A 34 -16.48 9.17 -16.52
N PRO A 35 -16.70 9.79 -15.35
CA PRO A 35 -16.17 9.25 -14.09
C PRO A 35 -16.75 7.85 -13.85
N LEU A 36 -15.94 6.95 -13.29
CA LEU A 36 -16.43 5.66 -12.80
C LEU A 36 -17.52 5.89 -11.76
N LYS A 37 -18.57 5.04 -11.76
CA LYS A 37 -19.56 5.04 -10.69
C LYS A 37 -18.90 4.70 -9.34
N PRO A 38 -19.42 5.15 -8.18
CA PRO A 38 -18.79 4.92 -6.87
C PRO A 38 -18.34 3.48 -6.62
N LYS A 39 -19.23 2.50 -6.83
CA LYS A 39 -18.91 1.07 -6.67
C LYS A 39 -17.83 0.58 -7.64
N GLN A 40 -17.83 1.07 -8.89
CA GLN A 40 -16.82 0.71 -9.89
C GLN A 40 -15.45 1.30 -9.54
N LEU A 41 -15.42 2.53 -9.01
CA LEU A 41 -14.21 3.18 -8.51
C LEU A 41 -13.56 2.31 -7.43
N ARG A 42 -14.33 1.88 -6.41
CA ARG A 42 -13.84 0.98 -5.36
C ARG A 42 -13.28 -0.32 -5.92
N LEU A 43 -13.99 -0.96 -6.85
CA LEU A 43 -13.52 -2.20 -7.48
C LEU A 43 -12.19 -2.00 -8.23
N TYR A 44 -12.06 -0.90 -8.98
CA TYR A 44 -10.81 -0.57 -9.66
C TYR A 44 -9.65 -0.38 -8.67
N ILE A 45 -9.90 0.32 -7.56
CA ILE A 45 -8.90 0.54 -6.50
C ILE A 45 -8.45 -0.81 -5.92
N ASN A 46 -9.39 -1.68 -5.55
CA ASN A 46 -9.08 -3.01 -5.00
C ASN A 46 -8.28 -3.88 -5.99
N GLU A 47 -8.68 -3.89 -7.26
CA GLU A 47 -7.97 -4.67 -8.29
C GLU A 47 -6.57 -4.11 -8.61
N LEU A 48 -6.37 -2.79 -8.47
CA LEU A 48 -5.07 -2.16 -8.64
C LEU A 48 -4.14 -2.40 -7.45
N GLY A 49 -4.70 -2.61 -6.26
CA GLY A 49 -4.02 -3.08 -5.05
C GLY A 49 -3.41 -1.95 -4.21
N ALA A 50 -2.40 -2.32 -3.41
CA ALA A 50 -1.86 -1.51 -2.30
C ALA A 50 -1.66 -0.02 -2.59
N SER A 51 -0.94 0.31 -3.68
CA SER A 51 -0.66 1.70 -4.06
C SER A 51 -1.95 2.53 -4.17
N PHE A 52 -3.01 1.96 -4.74
CA PHE A 52 -4.23 2.70 -5.03
C PHE A 52 -5.20 2.70 -3.87
N ILE A 53 -5.17 1.68 -3.01
CA ILE A 53 -5.87 1.70 -1.72
C ILE A 53 -5.31 2.86 -0.87
N LYS A 54 -3.99 2.95 -0.77
CA LYS A 54 -3.30 4.02 -0.02
C LYS A 54 -3.52 5.40 -0.64
N LEU A 55 -3.45 5.52 -1.96
CA LEU A 55 -3.78 6.77 -2.65
C LEU A 55 -5.22 7.21 -2.38
N ALA A 56 -6.17 6.27 -2.41
CA ALA A 56 -7.57 6.55 -2.13
C ALA A 56 -7.79 6.98 -0.67
N GLN A 57 -7.09 6.37 0.30
CA GLN A 57 -7.12 6.79 1.69
C GLN A 57 -6.61 8.24 1.86
N VAL A 58 -5.52 8.60 1.20
CA VAL A 58 -5.00 9.98 1.20
C VAL A 58 -6.00 10.95 0.57
N LEU A 59 -6.54 10.62 -0.60
CA LEU A 59 -7.53 11.45 -1.28
C LEU A 59 -8.84 11.58 -0.49
N ALA A 60 -9.26 10.55 0.25
CA ALA A 60 -10.47 10.59 1.07
C ALA A 60 -10.37 11.58 2.24
N THR A 61 -9.17 11.99 2.66
CA THR A 61 -9.00 13.09 3.63
C THR A 61 -9.40 14.46 3.06
N ARG A 62 -9.47 14.57 1.74
CA ARG A 62 -9.93 15.75 0.98
C ARG A 62 -11.38 15.57 0.53
N ALA A 63 -12.29 15.59 1.50
CA ALA A 63 -13.72 15.40 1.28
C ALA A 63 -14.33 16.44 0.31
N ASP A 64 -13.65 17.57 0.07
CA ASP A 64 -14.02 18.58 -0.92
C ASP A 64 -13.99 18.06 -2.37
N PHE A 65 -13.32 16.93 -2.63
CA PHE A 65 -13.17 16.35 -3.96
C PHE A 65 -14.25 15.32 -4.34
N PHE A 66 -15.02 14.83 -3.38
CA PHE A 66 -15.89 13.67 -3.58
C PHE A 66 -17.30 13.91 -3.04
N ASP A 67 -18.30 13.55 -3.82
CA ASP A 67 -19.68 13.52 -3.35
C ASP A 67 -19.88 12.39 -2.33
N LYS A 68 -20.96 12.49 -1.54
CA LYS A 68 -21.27 11.56 -0.44
C LYS A 68 -21.21 10.09 -0.87
N GLU A 69 -21.76 9.75 -2.04
CA GLU A 69 -21.76 8.37 -2.54
C GLU A 69 -20.36 7.80 -2.78
N TYR A 70 -19.43 8.62 -3.27
CA TYR A 70 -18.04 8.22 -3.43
C TYR A 70 -17.36 8.04 -2.08
N LEU A 71 -17.58 8.96 -1.14
CA LEU A 71 -17.00 8.86 0.21
C LEU A 71 -17.45 7.59 0.94
N GLU A 72 -18.72 7.21 0.84
CA GLU A 72 -19.21 5.96 1.45
C GLU A 72 -18.51 4.72 0.87
N GLU A 73 -18.30 4.66 -0.45
CA GLU A 73 -17.57 3.53 -1.05
C GLU A 73 -16.08 3.54 -0.67
N LEU A 74 -15.44 4.73 -0.62
CA LEU A 74 -14.04 4.86 -0.23
C LEU A 74 -13.80 4.51 1.25
N LYS A 75 -14.76 4.76 2.14
CA LYS A 75 -14.68 4.34 3.56
C LYS A 75 -14.64 2.82 3.74
N THR A 76 -15.21 2.06 2.79
CA THR A 76 -15.17 0.58 2.82
C THR A 76 -13.85 -0.01 2.32
N LEU A 77 -12.89 0.83 1.89
CA LEU A 77 -11.57 0.36 1.50
C LEU A 77 -10.75 0.01 2.74
N HIS A 78 -10.63 -1.28 3.00
CA HIS A 78 -9.72 -1.81 4.00
C HIS A 78 -8.35 -2.11 3.37
N ASP A 79 -7.30 -2.04 4.19
CA ASP A 79 -5.96 -2.45 3.77
C ASP A 79 -5.81 -3.98 3.64
N GLU A 80 -6.86 -4.73 3.98
CA GLU A 80 -6.85 -6.18 3.90
C GLU A 80 -6.93 -6.65 2.45
N LEU A 81 -5.99 -7.51 2.08
CA LEU A 81 -5.95 -8.18 0.79
C LEU A 81 -5.95 -9.70 1.01
N PRO A 82 -6.36 -10.50 0.02
CA PRO A 82 -6.18 -11.94 0.09
C PRO A 82 -4.70 -12.31 0.35
N PRO A 83 -4.41 -13.43 1.01
CA PRO A 83 -3.05 -13.94 1.16
C PRO A 83 -2.28 -14.05 -0.15
N MET A 84 -0.94 -14.00 -0.07
CA MET A 84 -0.09 -14.34 -1.21
C MET A 84 -0.36 -15.76 -1.70
N SER A 85 -0.19 -15.98 -3.00
CA SER A 85 -0.20 -17.34 -3.53
C SER A 85 0.90 -18.18 -2.87
N TYR A 86 0.68 -19.48 -2.71
CA TYR A 86 1.66 -20.41 -2.13
C TYR A 86 3.05 -20.29 -2.78
N LYS A 87 3.08 -20.10 -4.11
CA LYS A 87 4.32 -19.88 -4.87
C LYS A 87 5.04 -18.59 -4.46
N GLU A 88 4.32 -17.48 -4.38
CA GLU A 88 4.88 -16.17 -4.01
C GLU A 88 5.37 -16.18 -2.55
N PHE A 89 4.58 -16.77 -1.65
CA PHE A 89 4.97 -16.98 -0.25
C PHE A 89 6.28 -17.76 -0.14
N ASN A 90 6.40 -18.93 -0.79
CA ASN A 90 7.62 -19.75 -0.70
C ASN A 90 8.87 -19.03 -1.24
N ILE A 91 8.72 -18.23 -2.28
CA ILE A 91 9.84 -17.44 -2.83
C ILE A 91 10.30 -16.39 -1.80
N ILE A 92 9.36 -15.68 -1.18
CA ILE A 92 9.68 -14.68 -0.15
C ILE A 92 10.26 -15.35 1.09
N PHE A 93 9.60 -16.39 1.59
CA PHE A 93 10.01 -17.09 2.81
C PHE A 93 11.43 -17.64 2.68
N SER A 94 11.74 -18.35 1.60
CA SER A 94 13.06 -18.98 1.41
C SER A 94 14.22 -18.00 1.27
N ARG A 95 13.98 -16.79 0.72
CA ARG A 95 15.04 -15.78 0.54
C ARG A 95 15.17 -14.79 1.70
N SER A 96 14.11 -14.62 2.49
CA SER A 96 14.06 -13.62 3.56
C SER A 96 14.32 -14.20 4.95
N ILE A 97 14.09 -15.49 5.15
CA ILE A 97 14.14 -16.15 6.46
C ILE A 97 15.07 -17.36 6.39
N ASN A 98 15.91 -17.55 7.42
CA ASN A 98 16.52 -18.83 7.70
C ASN A 98 15.54 -19.69 8.53
N PRO A 99 14.94 -20.77 7.99
CA PRO A 99 13.93 -21.56 8.71
C PRO A 99 14.41 -22.14 10.03
N ASN A 100 15.73 -22.32 10.18
CA ASN A 100 16.35 -22.90 11.38
C ASN A 100 16.23 -22.03 12.63
N ILE A 101 15.74 -20.79 12.55
CA ILE A 101 15.48 -19.95 13.73
C ILE A 101 14.19 -20.34 14.45
N PHE A 102 13.28 -21.02 13.75
CA PHE A 102 11.97 -21.38 14.26
C PHE A 102 11.95 -22.81 14.81
N LYS A 103 11.26 -22.99 15.94
CA LYS A 103 10.76 -24.28 16.43
C LYS A 103 9.54 -24.72 15.63
N SER A 104 8.65 -23.77 15.35
CA SER A 104 7.48 -23.97 14.48
C SER A 104 7.09 -22.65 13.80
N PHE A 105 6.46 -22.75 12.65
CA PHE A 105 6.01 -21.61 11.85
C PHE A 105 4.70 -21.95 11.17
N ASP A 106 3.68 -21.10 11.35
CA ASP A 106 2.39 -21.25 10.69
C ASP A 106 2.44 -20.64 9.29
N LYS A 107 2.22 -21.48 8.27
CA LYS A 107 2.21 -21.04 6.87
C LYS A 107 0.92 -20.30 6.51
N GLU A 108 -0.14 -20.44 7.30
CA GLU A 108 -1.34 -19.65 7.13
C GLU A 108 -1.15 -18.28 7.80
N PRO A 109 -1.37 -17.16 7.09
CA PRO A 109 -1.25 -15.85 7.70
C PRO A 109 -2.46 -15.57 8.60
N ILE A 110 -2.19 -14.99 9.77
CA ILE A 110 -3.24 -14.49 10.68
C ILE A 110 -3.82 -13.14 10.24
N ALA A 111 -3.07 -12.41 9.41
CA ALA A 111 -3.50 -11.15 8.83
C ALA A 111 -2.79 -10.96 7.48
N SER A 112 -3.48 -10.37 6.50
CA SER A 112 -2.89 -10.05 5.21
C SER A 112 -3.26 -8.62 4.83
N ALA A 113 -2.26 -7.76 4.80
CA ALA A 113 -2.38 -6.35 4.49
C ALA A 113 -1.82 -6.06 3.09
N SER A 114 -1.98 -4.81 2.68
CA SER A 114 -1.65 -4.32 1.35
C SER A 114 -0.15 -4.51 0.98
N ILE A 115 0.78 -4.33 1.92
CA ILE A 115 2.23 -4.45 1.68
C ILE A 115 2.83 -5.79 2.10
N GLY A 116 2.17 -6.53 3.01
CA GLY A 116 2.72 -7.74 3.61
C GLY A 116 1.66 -8.54 4.34
N GLN A 117 2.01 -9.74 4.77
CA GLN A 117 1.15 -10.61 5.55
C GLN A 117 1.87 -11.08 6.81
N VAL A 118 1.12 -11.29 7.89
CA VAL A 118 1.64 -11.63 9.21
C VAL A 118 1.33 -13.09 9.50
N HIS A 119 2.35 -13.81 9.96
CA HIS A 119 2.29 -15.21 10.35
C HIS A 119 2.65 -15.37 11.82
N ILE A 120 2.23 -16.47 12.43
CA ILE A 120 2.69 -16.87 13.76
C ILE A 120 3.94 -17.73 13.61
N GLY A 121 4.98 -17.40 14.37
CA GLY A 121 6.15 -18.23 14.55
C GLY A 121 6.43 -18.50 16.03
N TYR A 122 7.15 -19.58 16.31
CA TYR A 122 7.78 -19.83 17.60
C TYR A 122 9.26 -20.00 17.39
N LEU A 123 10.08 -19.17 18.05
CA LEU A 123 11.54 -19.28 17.97
C LEU A 123 12.03 -20.54 18.68
N LYS A 124 13.25 -20.99 18.35
CA LYS A 124 13.89 -22.12 19.07
C LYS A 124 14.07 -21.87 20.57
N SER A 125 14.22 -20.61 20.96
CA SER A 125 14.25 -20.15 22.35
C SER A 125 12.89 -20.25 23.06
N GLY A 126 11.78 -20.42 22.32
CA GLY A 126 10.44 -20.67 22.85
C GLY A 126 9.46 -19.49 22.71
N GLU A 127 9.93 -18.30 22.40
CA GLU A 127 9.08 -17.10 22.27
C GLU A 127 8.14 -17.21 21.06
N LYS A 128 6.88 -16.83 21.29
CA LYS A 128 5.89 -16.61 20.23
C LYS A 128 6.14 -15.26 19.58
N VAL A 129 6.19 -15.24 18.25
CA VAL A 129 6.51 -14.05 17.46
C VAL A 129 5.53 -13.84 16.32
N ALA A 130 5.30 -12.58 15.98
CA ALA A 130 4.64 -12.17 14.75
C ALA A 130 5.69 -11.99 13.64
N VAL A 131 5.50 -12.69 12.52
CA VAL A 131 6.41 -12.68 11.37
C VAL A 131 5.72 -12.01 10.19
N LYS A 132 6.06 -10.74 9.94
CA LYS A 132 5.52 -9.96 8.83
C LYS A 132 6.39 -10.17 7.59
N LEU A 133 5.84 -10.82 6.58
CA LEU A 133 6.47 -11.06 5.29
C LEU A 133 6.01 -10.03 4.25
N LYS A 134 6.95 -9.42 3.54
CA LYS A 134 6.65 -8.48 2.47
C LYS A 134 6.07 -9.21 1.26
N ARG A 135 5.05 -8.62 0.62
CA ARG A 135 4.45 -9.18 -0.59
C ARG A 135 5.46 -9.30 -1.74
N TYR A 136 5.38 -10.39 -2.49
CA TYR A 136 6.29 -10.63 -3.61
C TYR A 136 6.26 -9.49 -4.64
N ASN A 137 7.45 -8.93 -4.93
CA ASN A 137 7.66 -7.81 -5.85
C ASN A 137 6.89 -6.50 -5.55
N ILE A 138 6.29 -6.33 -4.36
CA ILE A 138 5.48 -5.14 -4.06
C ILE A 138 6.25 -3.83 -4.24
N LYS A 139 7.54 -3.78 -3.87
CA LYS A 139 8.40 -2.61 -4.08
C LYS A 139 8.54 -2.24 -5.57
N LYS A 140 8.69 -3.23 -6.44
CA LYS A 140 8.77 -3.00 -7.89
C LYS A 140 7.43 -2.50 -8.44
N GLN A 141 6.33 -3.07 -7.96
CA GLN A 141 4.98 -2.63 -8.31
C GLN A 141 4.73 -1.18 -7.89
N VAL A 142 5.02 -0.81 -6.64
CA VAL A 142 4.87 0.55 -6.13
C VAL A 142 5.69 1.55 -6.95
N VAL A 143 6.96 1.23 -7.25
CA VAL A 143 7.81 2.10 -8.10
C VAL A 143 7.25 2.26 -9.51
N SER A 144 6.72 1.18 -10.10
CA SER A 144 6.06 1.24 -11.41
C SER A 144 4.77 2.08 -11.35
N ASP A 145 3.96 1.92 -10.32
CA ASP A 145 2.72 2.67 -10.14
C ASP A 145 2.99 4.17 -10.00
N ILE A 146 4.00 4.57 -9.20
CA ILE A 146 4.43 5.98 -9.08
C ILE A 146 4.86 6.54 -10.44
N LYS A 147 5.62 5.78 -11.24
CA LYS A 147 6.03 6.22 -12.58
C LYS A 147 4.82 6.43 -13.50
N ILE A 148 3.83 5.55 -13.45
CA ILE A 148 2.60 5.67 -14.25
C ILE A 148 1.76 6.86 -13.77
N LEU A 149 1.62 7.05 -12.46
CA LEU A 149 0.94 8.21 -11.86
C LEU A 149 1.58 9.53 -12.30
N ARG A 150 2.91 9.66 -12.17
CA ARG A 150 3.64 10.86 -12.59
C ARG A 150 3.52 11.12 -14.09
N PHE A 151 3.55 10.06 -14.91
CA PHE A 151 3.35 10.18 -16.35
C PHE A 151 1.97 10.77 -16.69
N PHE A 152 0.89 10.21 -16.13
CA PHE A 152 -0.47 10.70 -16.40
C PHE A 152 -0.74 12.06 -15.76
N ASN A 153 -0.17 12.35 -14.59
CA ASN A 153 -0.24 13.69 -14.02
C ASN A 153 0.36 14.74 -14.96
N ARG A 154 1.54 14.46 -15.54
CA ARG A 154 2.15 15.33 -16.56
C ARG A 154 1.28 15.46 -17.81
N LEU A 155 0.65 14.37 -18.25
CA LEU A 155 -0.24 14.36 -19.41
C LEU A 155 -1.50 15.22 -19.19
N PHE A 156 -2.12 15.10 -18.02
CA PHE A 156 -3.33 15.85 -17.67
C PHE A 156 -3.05 17.26 -17.15
N ARG A 157 -1.78 17.60 -16.89
CA ARG A 157 -1.35 18.92 -16.42
C ARG A 157 -2.01 20.08 -17.17
N PRO A 158 -2.10 20.10 -18.51
CA PRO A 158 -2.74 21.21 -19.24
C PRO A 158 -4.23 21.41 -18.90
N LEU A 159 -4.91 20.38 -18.40
CA LEU A 159 -6.35 20.41 -18.10
C LEU A 159 -6.68 21.06 -16.75
N PHE A 160 -5.66 21.42 -15.95
CA PHE A 160 -5.82 21.99 -14.62
C PHE A 160 -5.52 23.50 -14.58
N SER A 161 -6.26 24.24 -13.74
CA SER A 161 -5.89 25.59 -13.33
C SER A 161 -4.62 25.57 -12.47
N HIS A 162 -3.88 26.68 -12.39
CA HIS A 162 -2.61 26.74 -11.66
C HIS A 162 -2.72 26.26 -10.20
N TYR A 163 -3.77 26.67 -9.48
CA TYR A 163 -3.98 26.27 -8.08
C TYR A 163 -4.29 24.76 -7.93
N THR A 164 -5.12 24.19 -8.82
CA THR A 164 -5.42 22.76 -8.79
C THR A 164 -4.22 21.90 -9.18
N LYS A 165 -3.34 22.38 -10.08
CA LYS A 165 -2.09 21.69 -10.44
C LYS A 165 -1.23 21.45 -9.21
N ASN A 166 -0.94 22.53 -8.47
CA ASN A 166 -0.04 22.47 -7.32
C ASN A 166 -0.60 21.55 -6.21
N SER A 167 -1.92 21.59 -5.97
CA SER A 167 -2.55 20.71 -4.97
C SER A 167 -2.49 19.22 -5.35
N ILE A 168 -2.67 18.87 -6.62
CA ILE A 168 -2.66 17.46 -7.06
C ILE A 168 -1.23 16.93 -7.16
N GLU A 169 -0.29 17.74 -7.66
CA GLU A 169 1.13 17.41 -7.66
C GLU A 169 1.62 17.14 -6.23
N ALA A 170 1.26 17.99 -5.27
CA ALA A 170 1.60 17.79 -3.85
C ALA A 170 1.05 16.46 -3.31
N VAL A 171 -0.24 16.17 -3.53
CA VAL A 171 -0.86 14.92 -3.06
C VAL A 171 -0.19 13.69 -3.67
N ILE A 172 0.18 13.72 -4.95
CA ILE A 172 0.86 12.59 -5.61
C ILE A 172 2.26 12.38 -5.03
N GLU A 173 3.01 13.45 -4.77
CA GLU A 173 4.36 13.35 -4.21
C GLU A 173 4.33 12.92 -2.74
N GLU A 174 3.42 13.46 -1.92
CA GLU A 174 3.19 12.99 -0.54
C GLU A 174 2.80 11.52 -0.51
N PHE A 175 1.89 11.10 -1.39
CA PHE A 175 1.54 9.70 -1.56
C PHE A 175 2.76 8.85 -1.94
N ALA A 176 3.56 9.29 -2.92
CA ALA A 176 4.72 8.55 -3.39
C ALA A 176 5.76 8.36 -2.28
N ASP A 177 6.02 9.41 -1.50
CA ASP A 177 6.94 9.36 -0.37
C ASP A 177 6.43 8.44 0.74
N MET A 178 5.15 8.58 1.12
CA MET A 178 4.49 7.74 2.12
C MET A 178 4.55 6.26 1.73
N ILE A 179 4.09 5.90 0.53
CA ILE A 179 4.04 4.49 0.12
C ILE A 179 5.45 3.91 -0.01
N LEU A 180 6.44 4.68 -0.48
CA LEU A 180 7.84 4.24 -0.57
C LEU A 180 8.46 3.97 0.81
N GLN A 181 8.06 4.74 1.84
CA GLN A 181 8.45 4.47 3.22
C GLN A 181 7.81 3.18 3.73
N GLU A 182 6.52 2.97 3.47
CA GLU A 182 5.76 1.80 3.91
C GLU A 182 6.30 0.49 3.30
N VAL A 183 6.78 0.51 2.04
CA VAL A 183 7.43 -0.66 1.45
C VAL A 183 8.84 -0.94 1.99
N SER A 184 9.41 -0.13 2.90
CA SER A 184 10.72 -0.38 3.48
C SER A 184 10.60 -0.87 4.93
N PHE A 185 10.76 -2.17 5.12
CA PHE A 185 10.70 -2.76 6.46
C PHE A 185 11.87 -2.34 7.35
N LYS A 186 13.01 -1.95 6.76
CA LYS A 186 14.08 -1.30 7.52
C LYS A 186 13.61 -0.01 8.20
N LYS A 187 12.95 0.88 7.44
CA LYS A 187 12.36 2.11 7.98
C LYS A 187 11.26 1.80 9.00
N GLU A 188 10.46 0.77 8.74
CA GLU A 188 9.41 0.34 9.68
C GLU A 188 10.00 -0.08 11.03
N VAL A 189 11.06 -0.90 11.04
CA VAL A 189 11.78 -1.29 12.27
C VAL A 189 12.42 -0.09 12.97
N GLU A 190 13.09 0.80 12.23
CA GLU A 190 13.67 2.03 12.78
C GLU A 190 12.60 2.93 13.42
N ASN A 191 11.44 3.06 12.77
CA ASN A 191 10.33 3.83 13.29
C ASN A 191 9.77 3.18 14.56
N LEU A 192 9.52 1.87 14.55
CA LEU A 192 9.04 1.13 15.72
C LEU A 192 9.94 1.37 16.95
N GLU A 193 11.25 1.34 16.78
CA GLU A 193 12.20 1.63 17.86
C GLU A 193 12.15 3.09 18.33
N LYS A 194 12.07 4.04 17.40
CA LYS A 194 11.93 5.47 17.73
C LYS A 194 10.64 5.72 18.51
N PHE A 195 9.53 5.14 18.07
CA PHE A 195 8.23 5.25 18.74
C PHE A 195 8.27 4.59 20.12
N SER A 196 8.79 3.36 20.23
CA SER A 196 8.92 2.65 21.50
C SER A 196 9.73 3.45 22.53
N LYS A 197 10.86 4.07 22.11
CA LYS A 197 11.66 4.94 22.99
C LYS A 197 10.94 6.23 23.36
N LYS A 198 10.34 6.91 22.38
CA LYS A 198 9.65 8.19 22.57
C LYS A 198 8.46 8.07 23.53
N TYR A 199 7.76 6.95 23.49
CA TYR A 199 6.52 6.72 24.24
C TYR A 199 6.67 5.70 25.37
N ALA A 200 7.89 5.45 25.84
CA ALA A 200 8.17 4.47 26.91
C ALA A 200 7.34 4.69 28.19
N ASN A 201 7.02 5.94 28.52
CA ASN A 201 6.26 6.31 29.72
C ASN A 201 4.76 6.61 29.45
N SER A 202 4.26 6.27 28.26
CA SER A 202 2.87 6.58 27.86
C SER A 202 1.84 5.53 28.33
N GLY A 203 2.29 4.38 28.85
CA GLY A 203 1.43 3.23 29.11
C GLY A 203 1.07 2.43 27.84
N VAL A 204 1.52 2.84 26.65
CA VAL A 204 1.35 2.11 25.39
C VAL A 204 2.45 1.07 25.22
N LEU A 205 2.06 -0.17 24.95
CA LEU A 205 2.98 -1.27 24.66
C LEU A 205 3.33 -1.29 23.16
N PHE A 206 4.62 -1.40 22.85
CA PHE A 206 5.13 -1.55 21.50
C PHE A 206 5.80 -2.92 21.36
N PRO A 207 5.60 -3.64 20.24
CA PRO A 207 6.25 -4.92 20.03
C PRO A 207 7.77 -4.72 19.91
N LYS A 208 8.54 -5.68 20.44
CA LYS A 208 9.99 -5.71 20.33
C LYS A 208 10.38 -6.36 19.01
N ALA A 209 11.11 -5.64 18.15
CA ALA A 209 11.71 -6.23 16.96
C ALA A 209 12.95 -7.08 17.30
N TYR A 210 13.02 -8.28 16.74
CA TYR A 210 14.20 -9.15 16.78
C TYR A 210 15.10 -8.82 15.59
N LYS A 211 15.92 -7.76 15.73
CA LYS A 211 16.64 -7.13 14.62
C LYS A 211 17.55 -8.08 13.84
N GLU A 212 18.16 -9.02 14.55
CA GLU A 212 19.04 -10.06 14.02
C GLU A 212 18.33 -10.96 13.00
N TYR A 213 17.00 -11.04 13.05
CA TYR A 213 16.17 -11.80 12.12
C TYR A 213 15.38 -10.91 11.15
N CYS A 214 15.52 -9.58 11.25
CA CYS A 214 14.84 -8.64 10.38
C CYS A 214 15.71 -8.26 9.17
N ASN A 215 15.06 -8.04 8.03
CA ASN A 215 15.70 -7.44 6.86
C ASN A 215 14.68 -6.62 6.07
N ASP A 216 14.99 -6.20 4.85
CA ASP A 216 14.03 -5.41 4.08
C ASP A 216 12.79 -6.23 3.70
N GLU A 217 12.77 -7.56 3.78
CA GLU A 217 11.64 -8.40 3.32
C GLU A 217 10.87 -9.08 4.44
N VAL A 218 11.42 -9.15 5.64
CA VAL A 218 10.77 -9.71 6.82
C VAL A 218 11.01 -8.85 8.06
N ILE A 219 9.97 -8.70 8.88
CA ILE A 219 10.08 -8.20 10.26
C ILE A 219 9.60 -9.32 11.19
N ILE A 220 10.41 -9.62 12.20
CA ILE A 220 10.05 -10.55 13.28
C ILE A 220 9.96 -9.73 14.56
N MET A 221 8.81 -9.77 15.22
CA MET A 221 8.54 -8.99 16.42
C MET A 221 7.80 -9.82 17.48
N SER A 222 7.85 -9.39 18.74
CA SER A 222 7.09 -10.02 19.81
C SER A 222 5.59 -10.01 19.46
N PHE A 223 4.91 -11.11 19.78
CA PHE A 223 3.46 -11.23 19.57
C PHE A 223 2.67 -10.33 20.52
#